data_AF-A0A8S2VVF7-F1
#
_entry.id   AF-A0A8S2VVF7-F1
#
_cell.length_a   1.000
_cell.length_b   1.000
_cell.length_c   1.000
_cell.angle_alpha   90.00
_cell.angle_beta   90.00
_cell.angle_gamma   90.00
#
_symmetry.space_group_name_H-M   'P 1'
#
loop_
_entity.id
_entity.type
_entity.pdbx_description
1 polymer ?
#
loop_
_entity_poly.entity_id
_entity_poly.type
_entity_poly.pdbx_seq_one_letter_code
_entity_poly.pdbx_strand_id
1 'polypeptide(L)' 'IAATKSNHVECVKRLLAYHANPNHQNQSGISALMLAAEKGFFECVKLLVQAGADLELAPTGKKNRVVSIIMIK' A
#
# COMPACT_ATOMS: atom_id res chain seq x y z
N ILE A 1 -7.01 3.10 0.09
CA ILE A 1 -7.08 2.21 -1.09
C ILE A 1 -7.49 2.96 -2.36
N ALA A 2 -8.62 3.68 -2.41
CA ALA A 2 -9.02 4.39 -3.63
C ALA A 2 -7.99 5.44 -4.11
N ALA A 3 -7.36 6.18 -3.18
CA ALA A 3 -6.35 7.20 -3.50
C ALA A 3 -5.09 6.63 -4.22
N THR A 4 -4.75 5.35 -4.00
CA THR A 4 -3.61 4.73 -4.66
C THR A 4 -3.92 4.21 -6.07
N LYS A 5 -5.20 4.19 -6.50
CA LYS A 5 -5.57 3.74 -7.86
C LYS A 5 -5.13 4.71 -8.97
N SER A 6 -4.95 5.99 -8.64
CA SER A 6 -4.68 7.05 -9.61
C SER A 6 -3.40 7.84 -9.30
N ASN A 7 -2.48 7.25 -8.52
CA ASN A 7 -1.24 7.90 -8.05
C ASN A 7 -1.47 9.26 -7.37
N HIS A 8 -2.55 9.42 -6.60
CA HIS A 8 -2.84 10.66 -5.88
C HIS A 8 -2.02 10.76 -4.60
N VAL A 9 -0.70 10.97 -4.76
CA VAL A 9 0.30 11.05 -3.68
C VAL A 9 -0.15 12.00 -2.56
N GLU A 10 -0.64 13.19 -2.91
CA GLU A 10 -1.10 14.17 -1.91
C GLU A 10 -2.36 13.74 -1.16
N CYS A 11 -3.27 13.00 -1.81
CA CYS A 11 -4.41 12.41 -1.12
C CYS A 11 -3.95 11.32 -0.15
N VAL A 12 -3.01 10.47 -0.55
CA VAL A 12 -2.41 9.44 0.34
C VAL A 12 -1.75 10.11 1.53
N LYS A 13 -0.95 11.16 1.32
CA LYS A 13 -0.30 11.93 2.37
C LYS A 13 -1.29 12.54 3.36
N ARG A 14 -2.35 13.19 2.88
CA ARG A 14 -3.40 13.74 3.76
C ARG A 14 -4.10 12.64 4.55
N LEU A 15 -4.49 11.54 3.91
CA LEU A 15 -5.17 10.44 4.59
C LEU A 15 -4.31 9.88 5.72
N LEU A 16 -3.02 9.67 5.47
CA LEU A 16 -2.06 9.21 6.48
C LEU A 16 -1.86 10.24 7.61
N ALA A 17 -1.85 11.54 7.28
CA ALA A 17 -1.80 12.62 8.28
C ALA A 17 -3.03 12.65 9.20
N TYR A 18 -4.19 12.16 8.73
CA TYR A 18 -5.41 11.97 9.53
C TYR A 18 -5.48 10.58 10.19
N HIS A 19 -4.35 9.93 10.45
CA HIS A 19 -4.25 8.61 11.09
C HIS A 19 -5.02 7.50 10.35
N ALA A 20 -5.19 7.60 9.03
CA ALA A 20 -5.77 6.51 8.27
C ALA A 20 -4.91 5.25 8.42
N ASN A 21 -5.57 4.11 8.68
CA ASN A 21 -4.88 2.84 8.83
C ASN A 21 -4.21 2.43 7.50
N PRO A 22 -2.87 2.40 7.41
CA PRO A 22 -2.17 2.02 6.17
C PRO A 22 -2.35 0.54 5.81
N ASN A 23 -2.75 -0.29 6.78
CA ASN A 23 -2.95 -1.73 6.67
C ASN A 23 -4.38 -2.12 6.34
N HIS A 24 -5.27 -1.16 6.15
CA HIS A 24 -6.63 -1.46 5.75
C HIS A 24 -6.66 -2.21 4.42
N GLN A 25 -7.35 -3.35 4.41
CA GLN A 25 -7.58 -4.19 3.25
C GLN A 25 -9.05 -4.08 2.80
N ASN A 26 -9.29 -4.12 1.49
CA ASN A 26 -10.65 -4.20 0.96
C ASN A 26 -11.24 -5.61 1.17
N GLN A 27 -12.47 -5.83 0.70
CA GLN A 27 -13.15 -7.14 0.77
C GLN A 27 -12.39 -8.28 0.08
N SER A 28 -11.49 -7.97 -0.85
CA SER A 28 -10.62 -8.94 -1.52
C SER A 28 -9.26 -9.10 -0.82
N GLY A 29 -9.08 -8.51 0.37
CA GLY A 29 -7.82 -8.54 1.11
C GLY A 29 -6.70 -7.68 0.50
N ILE A 30 -7.01 -6.77 -0.42
CA ILE A 30 -6.00 -5.93 -1.07
C ILE A 30 -5.79 -4.65 -0.25
N SER A 31 -4.54 -4.38 0.13
CA SER A 31 -4.15 -3.15 0.84
C SER A 31 -3.79 -2.00 -0.13
N ALA A 32 -3.67 -0.79 0.41
CA ALA A 32 -3.21 0.36 -0.37
C ALA A 32 -1.78 0.17 -0.90
N LEU A 33 -0.91 -0.48 -0.11
CA LEU A 33 0.48 -0.78 -0.47
C LEU A 33 0.56 -1.78 -1.63
N MET A 34 -0.26 -2.83 -1.59
CA MET A 34 -0.31 -3.83 -2.68
C MET A 34 -0.66 -3.21 -4.02
N LEU A 35 -1.66 -2.31 -4.06
CA LEU A 35 -2.02 -1.59 -5.28
C LEU A 35 -0.91 -0.66 -5.74
N ALA A 36 -0.30 0.10 -4.82
CA ALA A 36 0.79 1.02 -5.17
C ALA A 36 2.01 0.26 -5.73
N ALA A 37 2.33 -0.90 -5.15
CA ALA A 37 3.38 -1.79 -5.61
C ALA A 37 3.09 -2.38 -7.00
N GLU A 38 1.88 -2.91 -7.21
CA GLU A 38 1.45 -3.48 -8.50
C GLU A 38 1.50 -2.44 -9.63
N LYS A 39 1.17 -1.18 -9.33
CA LYS A 39 1.15 -0.08 -10.30
C LYS A 39 2.48 0.65 -10.46
N GLY A 40 3.51 0.31 -9.67
CA GLY A 40 4.80 0.99 -9.70
C GLY A 40 4.75 2.44 -9.20
N PHE A 41 3.80 2.78 -8.32
CA PHE A 41 3.66 4.11 -7.75
C PHE A 41 4.63 4.30 -6.59
N PHE A 42 5.91 4.48 -6.91
CA PHE A 42 7.02 4.55 -5.96
C PHE A 42 6.80 5.56 -4.83
N GLU A 43 6.29 6.76 -5.12
CA GLU A 43 6.01 7.76 -4.09
C GLU A 43 4.89 7.32 -3.14
N CYS A 44 3.83 6.69 -3.66
CA CYS A 44 2.77 6.12 -2.82
C CYS A 44 3.30 4.96 -1.96
N VAL A 45 4.15 4.10 -2.53
CA VAL A 45 4.83 3.02 -1.79
C VAL A 45 5.65 3.61 -0.65
N LYS A 46 6.48 4.61 -0.94
CA LYS A 46 7.34 5.26 0.05
C LYS A 46 6.54 5.87 1.21
N LEU A 47 5.46 6.61 0.90
CA LEU A 47 4.58 7.19 1.91
C LEU A 47 3.90 6.13 2.79
N LEU A 48 3.40 5.05 2.18
CA LEU A 48 2.71 3.98 2.91
C LEU A 48 3.68 3.21 3.82
N VAL A 49 4.88 2.90 3.33
CA VAL A 49 5.95 2.27 4.12
C VAL A 49 6.36 3.18 5.28
N GLN A 50 6.55 4.48 5.03
CA GLN A 50 6.86 5.46 6.08
C GLN A 50 5.77 5.56 7.15
N ALA A 51 4.51 5.34 6.77
CA ALA A 51 3.39 5.31 7.70
C ALA A 51 3.23 3.98 8.45
N GLY A 52 4.13 3.01 8.25
CA GLY A 52 4.07 1.71 8.93
C GLY A 52 3.15 0.69 8.25
N ALA A 53 2.98 0.78 6.93
CA ALA A 53 2.29 -0.26 6.18
C ALA A 53 3.02 -1.61 6.31
N ASP A 54 2.26 -2.65 6.65
CA ASP A 54 2.71 -4.02 6.77
C ASP A 54 2.93 -4.61 5.37
N LEU A 55 4.17 -5.06 5.19
CA LEU A 55 4.73 -5.58 3.95
C LEU A 55 4.31 -7.05 3.70
N GLU A 56 3.80 -7.72 4.73
CA GLU A 56 3.44 -9.14 4.71
C GLU A 56 1.94 -9.36 4.48
N LEU A 57 1.16 -8.27 4.33
CA LEU A 57 -0.27 -8.34 4.07
C LEU A 57 -0.55 -9.01 2.72
N ALA A 58 -1.52 -9.92 2.73
CA ALA A 58 -1.89 -10.69 1.57
C ALA A 58 -3.42 -10.80 1.43
N PRO A 59 -3.91 -10.94 0.19
CA PRO A 59 -5.34 -10.97 -0.05
C PRO A 59 -6.03 -12.25 0.43
N THR A 60 -5.28 -13.34 0.57
CA THR A 60 -5.81 -14.69 0.86
C THR A 60 -5.37 -15.25 2.22
N GLY A 61 -4.88 -14.41 3.13
CA GLY A 61 -4.44 -14.83 4.48
C GLY A 61 -3.15 -15.67 4.52
N LYS A 62 -2.69 -16.19 3.38
CA LYS A 62 -1.33 -16.72 3.23
C LYS A 62 -0.37 -15.54 3.19
N LYS A 63 0.49 -15.38 4.22
CA LYS A 63 1.57 -14.39 4.26
C LYS A 63 2.29 -14.40 2.92
N ASN A 64 2.06 -13.38 2.12
CA ASN A 64 2.60 -13.30 0.79
C ASN A 64 3.66 -12.21 0.82
N ARG A 65 4.84 -12.55 0.32
CA ARG A 65 6.05 -11.72 0.22
C ARG A 65 5.83 -10.55 -0.76
N VAL A 66 4.70 -9.85 -0.73
CA VAL A 66 4.26 -8.94 -1.82
C VAL A 66 5.23 -7.78 -2.02
N VAL A 67 6.01 -7.45 -0.99
CA VAL A 67 7.09 -6.44 -1.05
C VAL A 67 8.42 -7.04 -1.51
N SER A 68 8.61 -8.36 -1.44
CA SER A 68 9.86 -9.01 -1.87
C SER A 68 10.14 -8.90 -3.37
N ILE A 69 9.22 -8.35 -4.18
CA ILE A 69 9.47 -8.02 -5.59
C ILE A 69 9.69 -6.52 -5.81
N ILE A 70 9.28 -5.63 -4.90
CA ILE A 70 9.43 -4.16 -5.07
C ILE A 70 10.92 -3.73 -5.12
N MET A 71 11.88 -4.61 -4.76
CA MET A 71 13.33 -4.35 -4.79
C MET A 71 14.18 -5.26 -5.71
N ILE A 72 13.61 -6.19 -6.50
CA ILE A 72 14.43 -7.07 -7.38
C ILE A 72 14.48 -6.54 -8.84
N LYS A 73 14.33 -5.23 -9.03
CA LYS A 73 14.89 -4.48 -10.16
C LYS A 73 15.02 -3.00 -9.83
#